data_AF-A0A6J7D860-F1
#
_entry.id   AF-A0A6J7D860-F1
#
_cell.length_a   1.000
_cell.length_b   1.000
_cell.length_c   1.000
_cell.angle_alpha   90.00
_cell.angle_beta   90.00
_cell.angle_gamma   90.00
#
_symmetry.space_group_name_H-M   'P 1'
#
loop_
_entity.id
_entity.type
_entity.pdbx_description
1 polymer ?
#
loop_
_entity_poly.entity_id
_entity_poly.type
_entity_poly.pdbx_seq_one_letter_code
_entity_poly.pdbx_strand_id
1 'polypeptide(L)'
;MSRVKKKRQTKHRGNAAGVVESRGRTGRKPTDAERKGSKGSGPRLRQDRFDRPPTWRGAFNRSLIAIVIFVAAMILFFGQSPASTAAVSVLLLVVYVPMSYYLDLWLHRRRLSKRAAGGQGPKGA
;
A
#
# COMPACT_ATOMS: atom_id res chain seq x y z
N MET A 1 11.31 -12.32 -58.57
CA MET A 1 10.15 -11.53 -58.10
C MET A 1 9.85 -11.89 -56.65
N SER A 2 10.11 -11.00 -55.68
CA SER A 2 9.85 -11.27 -54.25
C SER A 2 8.43 -10.84 -53.86
N ARG A 3 7.61 -11.81 -53.42
CA ARG A 3 6.21 -11.55 -53.00
C ARG A 3 6.20 -11.09 -51.55
N VAL A 4 6.10 -9.78 -51.32
CA VAL A 4 5.95 -9.23 -49.96
C VAL A 4 4.50 -9.46 -49.48
N LYS A 5 4.30 -10.37 -48.53
CA LYS A 5 3.00 -10.58 -47.88
C LYS A 5 2.78 -9.48 -46.82
N LYS A 6 1.88 -8.53 -47.10
CA LYS A 6 1.46 -7.51 -46.12
C LYS A 6 0.65 -8.15 -44.98
N LYS A 7 1.09 -7.96 -43.72
CA LYS A 7 0.41 -8.42 -42.51
C LYS A 7 -0.91 -7.67 -42.34
N ARG A 8 -2.03 -8.39 -42.20
CA ARG A 8 -3.36 -7.79 -42.02
C ARG A 8 -3.42 -7.08 -40.66
N GLN A 9 -3.48 -5.76 -40.64
CA GLN A 9 -3.70 -4.97 -39.42
C GLN A 9 -5.19 -4.95 -39.07
N THR A 10 -5.50 -5.17 -37.80
CA THR A 10 -6.86 -5.06 -37.26
C THR A 10 -7.19 -3.61 -36.94
N LYS A 11 -8.43 -3.19 -37.21
CA LYS A 11 -8.90 -1.82 -36.94
C LYS A 11 -8.82 -1.49 -35.44
N HIS A 12 -8.40 -0.26 -35.14
CA HIS A 12 -8.43 0.31 -33.81
C HIS A 12 -9.88 0.36 -33.31
N ARG A 13 -10.17 -0.23 -32.14
CA ARG A 13 -11.51 -0.21 -31.53
C ARG A 13 -11.52 0.80 -30.39
N GLY A 14 -11.63 2.07 -30.76
CA GLY A 14 -11.99 3.14 -29.83
C GLY A 14 -13.46 3.48 -30.02
N ASN A 15 -14.20 3.61 -28.92
CA ASN A 15 -15.49 4.29 -28.94
C ASN A 15 -15.27 5.81 -28.91
N ALA A 16 -16.22 6.61 -29.39
CA ALA A 16 -16.15 8.07 -29.41
C ALA A 16 -15.93 8.70 -28.01
N ALA A 17 -16.19 7.95 -26.94
CA ALA A 17 -15.94 8.33 -25.54
C ALA A 17 -14.47 8.12 -25.07
N GLY A 18 -13.52 7.80 -25.95
CA GLY A 18 -12.10 7.68 -25.61
C GLY A 18 -11.70 6.43 -24.82
N VAL A 19 -12.63 5.51 -24.58
CA VAL A 19 -12.36 4.23 -23.91
C VAL A 19 -11.85 3.21 -24.91
N VAL A 20 -10.60 2.76 -24.73
CA VAL A 20 -10.01 1.63 -25.45
C VAL A 20 -10.38 0.36 -24.69
N GLU A 21 -11.23 -0.49 -25.27
CA GLU A 21 -11.52 -1.79 -24.68
C GLU A 21 -10.25 -2.64 -24.68
N SER A 22 -9.64 -2.83 -23.50
CA SER A 22 -8.60 -3.84 -23.31
C SER A 22 -9.15 -5.17 -23.79
N ARG A 23 -8.49 -5.81 -24.76
CA ARG A 23 -8.93 -7.02 -25.48
C ARG A 23 -9.79 -7.94 -24.62
N GLY A 24 -11.11 -7.72 -24.68
CA GLY A 24 -12.08 -8.44 -23.87
C GLY A 24 -12.32 -9.83 -24.48
N ARG A 25 -12.44 -10.83 -23.61
CA ARG A 25 -12.81 -12.20 -23.94
C ARG A 25 -14.23 -12.21 -24.52
N THR A 26 -14.37 -12.14 -25.85
CA THR A 26 -15.66 -12.02 -26.56
C THR A 26 -16.46 -13.32 -26.58
N GLY A 27 -16.71 -13.93 -25.43
CA GLY A 27 -17.47 -15.18 -25.36
C GLY A 27 -18.23 -15.44 -24.06
N ARG A 28 -17.86 -14.81 -22.94
CA ARG A 28 -18.56 -15.04 -21.66
C ARG A 28 -18.84 -13.72 -20.95
N LYS A 29 -20.09 -13.52 -20.53
CA LYS A 29 -20.46 -12.42 -19.62
C LYS A 29 -19.65 -12.60 -18.32
N PRO A 30 -18.96 -11.55 -17.82
CA PRO A 30 -18.27 -11.62 -16.53
C PRO A 30 -19.22 -12.13 -15.46
N THR A 31 -18.77 -13.12 -14.69
CA THR A 31 -19.53 -13.65 -13.56
C THR A 31 -19.64 -12.59 -12.46
N ASP A 32 -20.65 -12.67 -11.60
CA ASP A 32 -20.85 -11.65 -10.56
C ASP A 32 -19.70 -11.59 -9.53
N ALA A 33 -18.94 -12.69 -9.38
CA ALA A 33 -17.69 -12.72 -8.63
C ALA A 33 -16.59 -11.84 -9.26
N GLU A 34 -16.46 -11.88 -10.59
CA GLU A 34 -15.48 -11.10 -11.35
C GLU A 34 -15.87 -9.61 -11.43
N ARG A 35 -17.18 -9.31 -11.48
CA ARG A 35 -17.70 -7.93 -11.39
C ARG A 35 -17.42 -7.29 -10.03
N LYS A 36 -17.50 -8.08 -8.95
CA LYS A 36 -17.13 -7.63 -7.60
C LYS A 36 -15.63 -7.43 -7.43
N GLY A 37 -14.80 -8.16 -8.17
CA GLY A 37 -13.35 -7.96 -8.18
C GLY A 37 -12.91 -6.61 -8.75
N SER A 38 -13.61 -6.07 -9.75
CA SER A 38 -13.24 -4.78 -10.37
C SER A 38 -13.83 -3.55 -9.68
N LYS A 39 -14.97 -3.68 -8.98
CA LYS A 39 -15.65 -2.55 -8.29
C LYS A 39 -15.54 -2.57 -6.76
N GLY A 40 -15.14 -3.69 -6.14
CA GLY A 40 -15.14 -3.90 -4.68
C GLY A 40 -13.76 -4.03 -4.03
N SER A 41 -12.69 -3.78 -4.78
CA SER A 41 -11.33 -4.06 -4.32
C SER A 41 -10.75 -3.01 -3.36
N GLY A 42 -11.33 -1.82 -3.27
CA GLY A 42 -10.82 -0.71 -2.44
C GLY A 42 -10.65 -1.06 -0.94
N PRO A 43 -11.68 -1.57 -0.23
CA PRO A 43 -11.58 -1.86 1.19
C PRO A 43 -10.80 -3.14 1.50
N ARG A 44 -10.95 -4.19 0.68
CA ARG A 44 -10.28 -5.49 0.88
C ARG A 44 -8.78 -5.41 0.60
N LEU A 45 -8.36 -4.72 -0.48
CA LEU A 45 -6.94 -4.46 -0.75
C LEU A 45 -6.29 -3.58 0.33
N ARG A 46 -7.06 -2.69 0.99
CA ARG A 46 -6.58 -1.91 2.14
C ARG A 46 -6.40 -2.81 3.37
N GLN A 47 -7.35 -3.70 3.65
CA GLN A 47 -7.25 -4.68 4.75
C GLN A 47 -6.06 -5.63 4.56
N ASP A 48 -5.85 -6.16 3.34
CA ASP A 48 -4.68 -6.99 3.01
C ASP A 48 -3.34 -6.27 3.23
N ARG A 49 -3.30 -4.94 3.08
CA ARG A 49 -2.11 -4.13 3.35
C ARG A 49 -1.80 -4.05 4.85
N PHE A 50 -2.84 -3.98 5.69
CA PHE A 50 -2.70 -3.91 7.15
C PHE A 50 -2.43 -5.28 7.80
N ASP A 51 -2.64 -6.36 7.03
CA ASP A 51 -2.37 -7.74 7.46
C ASP A 51 -0.94 -8.20 7.16
N ARG A 52 -0.15 -7.36 6.50
CA ARG A 52 1.27 -7.67 6.26
C ARG A 52 2.03 -7.59 7.59
N PRO A 53 2.94 -8.55 7.86
CA PRO A 53 3.77 -8.50 9.04
C PRO A 53 4.63 -7.23 9.04
N PRO A 54 4.80 -6.56 10.20
CA PRO A 54 5.62 -5.37 10.27
C PRO A 54 7.07 -5.71 9.93
N THR A 55 7.69 -4.87 9.12
CA THR A 55 9.10 -5.01 8.72
C THR A 55 9.94 -3.91 9.36
N TRP A 56 11.20 -4.23 9.64
CA TRP A 56 12.19 -3.26 10.15
C TRP A 56 12.31 -2.03 9.25
N ARG A 57 12.26 -2.24 7.92
CA ARG A 57 12.27 -1.15 6.94
C ARG A 57 11.02 -0.25 7.03
N GLY A 58 9.86 -0.84 7.30
CA GLY A 58 8.62 -0.10 7.53
C GLY A 58 8.68 0.76 8.81
N ALA A 59 9.19 0.18 9.90
CA ALA A 59 9.39 0.89 11.17
C ALA A 59 10.39 2.05 11.02
N PHE A 60 11.49 1.84 10.29
CA PHE A 60 12.45 2.90 9.99
C PHE A 60 11.82 4.07 9.23
N ASN A 61 11.10 3.81 8.13
CA ASN A 61 10.45 4.86 7.34
C ASN A 61 9.41 5.64 8.16
N ARG A 62 8.63 4.97 9.00
CA ARG A 62 7.66 5.63 9.88
C ARG A 62 8.34 6.48 10.95
N SER A 63 9.42 5.97 11.53
CA SER A 63 10.23 6.70 12.51
C SER A 63 10.88 7.94 11.90
N LEU A 64 11.33 7.85 10.65
CA LEU A 64 11.88 8.99 9.92
C LEU A 64 10.86 10.14 9.82
N ILE A 65 9.61 9.81 9.48
CA ILE A 65 8.51 10.80 9.41
C ILE A 65 8.27 11.44 10.78
N ALA A 66 8.21 10.63 11.84
CA ALA A 66 8.02 11.14 13.20
C ALA A 66 9.15 12.10 13.62
N ILE A 67 10.39 11.82 13.22
CA ILE A 67 11.56 12.64 13.53
C ILE A 67 11.53 13.95 12.75
N VAL A 68 11.15 13.92 11.47
CA VAL A 68 10.99 15.16 10.68
C VAL A 68 9.95 16.07 11.33
N ILE A 69 8.84 15.52 11.80
CA ILE A 69 7.80 16.28 12.52
C ILE A 69 8.35 16.83 13.85
N PHE A 70 9.09 16.02 14.61
CA PHE A 70 9.70 16.44 15.88
C PHE A 70 10.70 17.58 15.70
N VAL A 71 11.59 17.47 14.70
CA VAL A 71 12.57 18.50 14.38
C VAL A 71 11.86 19.80 13.96
N ALA A 72 10.84 19.68 13.09
CA ALA A 72 10.04 20.83 12.69
C ALA A 72 9.36 21.50 13.90
N ALA A 73 8.81 20.72 14.83
CA ALA A 73 8.20 21.24 16.05
C ALA A 73 9.22 21.91 16.98
N MET A 74 10.40 21.33 17.17
CA MET A 74 11.47 21.92 17.99
C MET A 74 11.95 23.27 17.44
N ILE A 75 12.15 23.36 16.13
CA ILE A 75 12.60 24.60 15.50
C ILE A 75 11.50 25.66 15.54
N LEU A 76 10.26 25.29 15.20
CA LEU A 76 9.16 26.25 15.06
C LEU A 76 8.61 26.75 16.40
N PHE A 77 8.52 25.89 17.42
CA PHE A 77 7.89 26.24 18.70
C PHE A 77 8.89 26.58 19.80
N PHE A 78 10.12 26.04 19.78
CA PHE A 78 11.08 26.21 20.86
C PHE A 78 12.30 27.06 20.48
N GLY A 79 12.45 27.44 19.20
CA GLY A 79 13.57 28.27 18.74
C GLY A 79 14.94 27.67 19.06
N GLN A 80 15.03 26.35 19.23
CA GLN A 80 16.26 25.66 19.63
C GLN A 80 17.32 25.74 18.54
N SER A 81 18.58 25.75 18.95
CA SER A 81 19.69 25.70 18.01
C SER A 81 19.59 24.44 17.12
N PRO A 82 19.86 24.54 15.81
CA PRO A 82 19.80 23.38 14.92
C PRO A 82 20.75 22.24 15.34
N ALA A 83 21.90 22.60 15.94
CA ALA A 83 22.92 21.66 16.38
C ALA A 83 22.46 20.82 17.60
N SER A 84 21.88 21.45 18.62
CA SER A 84 21.35 20.72 19.79
C SER A 84 20.19 19.81 19.39
N THR A 85 19.32 20.30 18.51
CA THR A 85 18.16 19.55 18.00
C THR A 85 18.59 18.31 17.22
N ALA A 86 19.65 18.42 16.40
CA ALA A 86 20.17 17.31 15.62
C ALA A 86 20.68 16.16 16.51
N ALA A 87 21.45 16.47 17.56
CA ALA A 87 21.98 15.47 18.49
C ALA A 87 20.86 14.68 19.19
N VAL A 88 19.86 15.40 19.71
CA VAL A 88 18.70 14.78 20.38
C VAL A 88 17.88 13.95 19.40
N SER A 89 17.72 14.41 18.16
CA SER A 89 16.94 13.71 17.13
C SER A 89 17.58 12.39 16.71
N VAL A 90 18.91 12.32 16.65
CA VAL A 90 19.64 11.07 16.36
C VAL A 90 19.43 10.06 17.49
N LEU A 91 19.56 10.50 18.74
CA LEU A 91 19.31 9.63 19.90
C LEU A 91 17.86 9.13 19.92
N LEU A 92 16.91 10.01 19.63
CA LEU A 92 15.50 9.64 19.48
C LEU A 92 15.30 8.62 18.36
N LEU A 93 15.99 8.74 17.22
CA LEU A 93 15.91 7.77 16.12
C LEU A 93 16.28 6.36 16.57
N VAL A 94 17.40 6.24 17.28
CA VAL A 94 17.91 4.95 17.77
C VAL A 94 16.92 4.28 18.72
N VAL A 95 16.26 5.05 19.59
CA VAL A 95 15.27 4.53 20.55
C VAL A 95 13.91 4.29 19.91
N TYR A 96 13.48 5.19 19.02
CA TYR A 96 12.13 5.20 18.47
C TYR A 96 11.94 4.14 17.39
N VAL A 97 12.97 3.83 16.59
CA VAL A 97 12.90 2.77 15.57
C VAL A 97 12.55 1.39 16.16
N PRO A 98 13.27 0.86 17.17
CA PRO A 98 12.91 -0.42 17.78
C PRO A 98 11.57 -0.32 18.52
N MET A 99 11.30 0.78 19.22
CA MET A 99 10.01 0.98 19.90
C MET A 99 8.83 0.93 18.93
N SER A 100 8.93 1.61 17.79
CA SER A 100 7.94 1.63 16.72
C SER A 100 7.69 0.22 16.16
N TYR A 101 8.76 -0.55 15.93
CA TYR A 101 8.66 -1.94 15.49
C TYR A 101 7.91 -2.82 16.50
N TYR A 102 8.24 -2.72 17.79
CA TYR A 102 7.59 -3.50 18.84
C TYR A 102 6.12 -3.13 19.01
N LEU A 103 5.77 -1.84 18.94
CA LEU A 103 4.39 -1.38 18.97
C LEU A 103 3.59 -1.94 17.80
N ASP A 104 4.15 -1.91 16.60
CA ASP A 104 3.54 -2.47 15.41
C ASP A 104 3.34 -3.99 15.52
N LEU A 105 4.31 -4.70 16.08
CA LEU A 105 4.23 -6.14 16.33
C LEU A 105 3.15 -6.48 17.36
N TRP A 106 3.06 -5.71 18.45
CA TRP A 106 2.02 -5.88 19.48
C TRP A 106 0.62 -5.61 18.91
N LEU A 107 0.46 -4.53 18.15
CA LEU A 107 -0.79 -4.20 17.45
C LEU A 107 -1.19 -5.29 16.46
N HIS A 108 -0.23 -5.83 15.71
CA HIS A 108 -0.44 -6.94 14.77
C HIS A 108 -0.91 -8.20 15.50
N ARG A 109 -0.22 -8.60 16.58
CA ARG A 109 -0.61 -9.76 17.41
C ARG A 109 -2.01 -9.60 17.99
N ARG A 110 -2.33 -8.42 18.53
CA ARG A 110 -3.66 -8.11 19.08
C ARG A 110 -4.77 -8.22 18.02
N ARG A 111 -4.50 -7.80 16.77
CA ARG A 111 -5.44 -7.95 15.65
C ARG A 111 -5.66 -9.40 15.25
N LEU A 112 -4.59 -10.21 15.21
CA LEU A 112 -4.69 -11.65 14.95
C LEU A 112 -5.55 -12.35 16.01
N SER A 113 -5.34 -12.06 17.29
CA SER A 113 -6.14 -12.64 18.38
C SER A 113 -7.63 -12.29 18.27
N LYS A 114 -7.96 -11.05 17.87
CA LYS A 114 -9.36 -10.64 17.62
C LYS A 114 -10.00 -11.34 16.43
N ARG A 115 -9.20 -11.67 15.40
CA ARG A 115 -9.67 -12.43 14.23
C ARG A 115 -9.89 -13.91 14.55
N ALA A 116 -8.98 -14.50 15.32
CA ALA A 116 -9.11 -15.87 15.82
C ALA A 116 -10.33 -16.03 16.74
N ALA A 117 -10.56 -15.07 17.64
CA ALA A 117 -11.74 -15.04 18.52
C ALA A 117 -13.05 -14.65 17.78
N GLY A 118 -12.94 -13.91 16.66
CA GLY A 118 -14.07 -13.37 15.89
C GLY A 118 -14.56 -14.22 14.73
N GLY A 119 -14.03 -15.43 14.52
CA GLY A 119 -14.61 -16.42 13.60
C GLY A 119 -14.78 -15.98 12.14
N GLN A 120 -13.94 -15.07 11.62
CA GLN A 120 -13.83 -14.84 10.18
C GLN A 120 -12.60 -15.57 9.66
N GLY A 121 -12.72 -16.89 9.57
CA GLY A 121 -11.91 -17.69 8.65
C GLY A 121 -12.10 -17.20 7.21
N PRO A 122 -11.18 -17.50 6.29
CA PRO A 122 -11.16 -16.95 4.94
C PRO A 122 -12.48 -17.31 4.21
N LYS A 123 -13.42 -16.37 4.16
CA LYS A 123 -14.60 -16.47 3.30
C LYS A 123 -14.17 -16.12 1.87
N GLY A 124 -13.66 -17.13 1.15
CA GLY A 124 -13.46 -17.06 -0.29
C GLY A 124 -12.32 -17.94 -0.78
N ALA A 125 -12.56 -19.25 -0.79
CA ALA A 125 -12.06 -20.13 -1.85
C ALA A 125 -13.20 -20.35 -2.85
#